data_AF-A0A5B8UCW0-F1
#
_entry.id   AF-A0A5B8UCW0-F1
#
_cell.length_a   1.000
_cell.length_b   1.000
_cell.length_c   1.000
_cell.angle_alpha   90.00
_cell.angle_beta   90.00
_cell.angle_gamma   90.00
#
_symmetry.space_group_name_H-M   'P 1'
#
loop_
_entity.id
_entity.type
_entity.pdbx_description
1 polymer ?
#
loop_
_entity_poly.entity_id
_entity_poly.type
_entity_poly.pdbx_seq_one_letter_code
_entity_poly.pdbx_strand_id
1 'polypeptide(L)'
;MNLIDVLLILIVVLAMWAGWAKGFILGIVNLSVWLGSLLTGFFFYQDVGLLLQKVFPSLGVWNLPIAFIATILFTRLLFSFILNRFIRHTPRETHQATVNRAFGLVPGFITGTIYAAIAAALLLSIPMWNGLAREARESKIANGLGIQVGWLDEKFSPIFGEAAKETVNRIMVKPETEETVELHYTVNDATARPDLEAQMLTLVNGERTKRGFAPLRLDPQLTQVARAHSSDMFARGYFSHYTPERTDPFDRMKAAGITFTTAGENLALGRTLKICHEGLMNSPGHKANILNPSFGRLGIGILDGGIYGLMISQEFRN
;
A
#
# COMPACT_ATOMS: atom_id res chain seq x y z
N MET A 1 3.55 6.05 28.04
CA MET A 1 4.31 6.26 26.80
C MET A 1 4.78 4.89 26.35
N ASN A 2 4.37 4.45 25.18
CA ASN A 2 4.83 3.18 24.62
C ASN A 2 6.14 3.37 23.84
N LEU A 3 6.74 2.28 23.35
CA LEU A 3 8.03 2.33 22.64
C LEU A 3 7.96 3.23 21.40
N ILE A 4 6.82 3.23 20.70
CA ILE A 4 6.59 4.07 19.54
C ILE A 4 6.56 5.55 19.92
N ASP A 5 5.90 5.94 21.02
CA ASP A 5 5.95 7.32 21.50
C ASP A 5 7.40 7.76 21.77
N VAL A 6 8.20 6.91 22.42
CA VAL A 6 9.62 7.17 22.71
C VAL A 6 10.42 7.33 21.42
N LEU A 7 10.21 6.44 20.44
CA LEU A 7 10.87 6.48 19.14
C LEU A 7 10.54 7.78 18.40
N LEU A 8 9.27 8.18 18.35
CA LEU A 8 8.84 9.39 17.67
C LEU A 8 9.40 10.65 18.33
N ILE A 9 9.43 10.71 19.68
CA ILE A 9 10.09 11.78 20.42
C ILE A 9 11.59 11.81 20.12
N LEU A 10 12.24 10.65 20.09
CA LEU A 10 13.68 10.54 19.79
C LEU A 10 14.00 11.10 18.40
N ILE A 11 13.16 10.82 17.39
CA ILE A 11 13.30 11.40 16.03
C ILE A 11 13.28 12.93 16.10
N VAL A 12 12.32 13.51 16.82
CA VAL A 12 12.21 14.97 16.97
C VAL A 12 13.42 15.54 17.70
N VAL A 13 13.85 14.93 18.81
CA VAL A 13 15.01 15.38 19.60
C VAL A 13 16.30 15.32 18.78
N LEU A 14 16.53 14.24 18.04
CA LEU A 14 17.70 14.10 17.16
C LEU A 14 17.68 15.15 16.04
N ALA A 15 16.52 15.44 15.46
CA ALA A 15 16.38 16.48 14.44
C ALA A 15 16.60 17.90 15.01
N MET A 16 16.12 18.17 16.23
CA MET A 16 16.41 19.40 16.94
C MET A 16 17.91 19.54 17.22
N TRP A 17 18.57 18.48 17.68
CA TRP A 17 20.02 18.48 17.90
C TRP A 17 20.80 18.72 16.59
N ALA A 18 20.39 18.08 15.49
CA ALA A 18 20.94 18.34 14.17
C ALA A 18 20.70 19.78 13.71
N GLY A 19 19.52 20.34 14.00
CA GLY A 19 19.18 21.75 13.75
C GLY A 19 20.09 22.71 14.53
N TRP A 20 20.34 22.42 15.80
CA TRP A 20 21.29 23.19 16.62
C TRP A 20 22.73 23.09 16.14
N ALA A 21 23.15 21.92 15.65
CA ALA A 21 24.48 21.71 15.09
C ALA A 21 24.69 22.48 13.76
N LYS A 22 23.64 22.55 12.92
CA LYS A 22 23.67 23.25 11.63
C LYS A 22 23.41 24.76 11.74
N GLY A 23 22.61 25.16 12.73
CA GLY A 23 22.16 26.53 12.92
C GLY A 23 20.96 26.92 12.05
N PHE A 24 20.36 28.06 12.40
CA PHE A 24 19.11 28.56 11.84
C PHE A 24 19.19 28.85 10.35
N ILE A 25 20.22 29.55 9.89
CA ILE A 25 20.34 29.96 8.48
C ILE A 25 20.31 28.75 7.55
N LEU A 26 21.13 27.74 7.83
CA LEU A 26 21.17 26.53 7.01
C LEU A 26 19.91 25.68 7.20
N GLY A 27 19.37 25.64 8.42
CA GLY A 27 18.12 24.94 8.72
C GLY A 27 16.93 25.48 7.94
N ILE A 28 16.74 26.80 7.95
CA ILE A 28 15.61 27.45 7.27
C ILE A 28 15.75 27.35 5.76
N VAL A 29 16.96 27.52 5.21
CA VAL A 29 17.20 27.35 3.77
C VAL A 29 16.87 25.92 3.33
N ASN A 30 17.33 24.91 4.05
CA ASN A 30 17.01 23.51 3.70
C ASN A 30 15.51 23.22 3.76
N LEU A 31 14.83 23.75 4.79
CA LEU A 31 13.39 23.61 4.92
C LEU A 31 12.64 24.31 3.78
N SER A 32 13.06 25.52 3.41
CA SER A 32 12.50 26.29 2.29
C SER A 32 12.73 25.59 0.95
N VAL A 33 13.91 25.01 0.73
CA VAL A 33 14.19 24.19 -0.47
C VAL A 33 13.25 23.00 -0.51
N TRP A 34 13.14 22.25 0.58
CA TRP A 34 12.30 21.05 0.63
C TRP A 34 10.82 21.38 0.37
N LEU A 35 10.30 22.40 1.06
CA LEU A 35 8.91 22.83 0.92
C LEU A 35 8.65 23.43 -0.46
N GLY A 36 9.55 24.29 -0.95
CA GLY A 36 9.46 24.89 -2.27
C GLY A 36 9.45 23.84 -3.37
N SER A 37 10.35 22.84 -3.29
CA SER A 37 10.39 21.73 -4.25
C SER A 37 9.10 20.92 -4.23
N LEU A 38 8.58 20.60 -3.05
CA LEU A 38 7.31 19.88 -2.93
C LEU A 38 6.14 20.65 -3.55
N LEU A 39 6.04 21.96 -3.26
CA LEU A 39 5.02 22.84 -3.84
C LEU A 39 5.13 22.90 -5.36
N THR A 40 6.34 23.06 -5.90
CA THR A 40 6.55 23.02 -7.36
C THR A 40 6.15 21.68 -7.97
N GLY A 41 6.36 20.57 -7.26
CA GLY A 41 5.86 19.25 -7.64
C GLY A 41 4.35 19.30 -7.88
N PHE A 42 3.57 19.85 -6.94
CA PHE A 42 2.12 19.93 -7.06
C PHE A 42 1.63 20.87 -8.17
N PHE A 43 2.37 21.94 -8.48
CA PHE A 43 1.97 22.89 -9.53
C PHE A 43 2.31 22.40 -10.93
N PHE A 44 3.46 21.74 -11.12
CA PHE A 44 4.02 21.50 -12.45
C PHE A 44 4.07 20.01 -12.87
N TYR A 45 3.67 19.07 -12.01
CA TYR A 45 3.74 17.63 -12.38
C TYR A 45 2.89 17.29 -13.61
N GLN A 46 1.79 18.01 -13.86
CA GLN A 46 0.94 17.77 -15.02
C GLN A 46 1.64 18.20 -16.31
N ASP A 47 2.24 19.39 -16.33
CA ASP A 47 2.99 19.90 -17.48
C ASP A 47 4.20 19.02 -17.80
N VAL A 48 4.95 18.63 -16.76
CA VAL A 48 6.06 17.70 -16.90
C VAL A 48 5.58 16.32 -17.35
N GLY A 49 4.41 15.88 -16.89
CA GLY A 49 3.77 14.64 -17.33
C GLY A 49 3.43 14.66 -18.82
N LEU A 50 2.96 15.78 -19.37
CA LEU A 50 2.71 15.92 -20.81
C LEU A 50 4.00 15.87 -21.64
N LEU A 51 5.10 16.43 -21.13
CA LEU A 51 6.41 16.34 -21.78
C LEU A 51 6.96 14.91 -21.70
N LEU A 52 6.87 14.30 -20.52
CA LEU A 52 7.38 12.96 -20.27
C LEU A 52 6.64 11.92 -21.13
N GLN A 53 5.33 12.07 -21.31
CA GLN A 53 4.53 11.20 -22.16
C GLN A 53 4.96 11.25 -23.64
N LYS A 54 5.44 12.40 -24.13
CA LYS A 54 5.95 12.53 -25.51
C LYS A 54 7.28 11.80 -25.70
N VAL A 55 8.14 11.80 -24.67
CA VAL A 55 9.49 11.21 -24.74
C VAL A 55 9.46 9.72 -24.38
N PHE A 56 8.66 9.34 -23.39
CA PHE A 56 8.51 7.99 -22.88
C PHE A 56 7.03 7.56 -22.83
N PRO A 57 6.41 7.27 -23.99
CA PRO A 57 5.00 6.86 -24.04
C PRO A 57 4.68 5.57 -23.26
N SER A 58 5.70 4.73 -23.02
CA SER A 58 5.57 3.44 -22.33
C SER A 58 5.35 3.54 -20.82
N LEU A 59 5.41 4.74 -20.22
CA LEU A 59 5.28 4.90 -18.77
C LEU A 59 3.86 4.63 -18.25
N GLY A 60 2.83 4.72 -19.10
CA GLY A 60 1.45 4.43 -18.71
C GLY A 60 1.01 5.17 -17.43
N VAL A 61 0.46 4.43 -16.46
CA VAL A 61 0.00 4.98 -15.17
C VAL A 61 1.11 5.57 -14.31
N TRP A 62 2.38 5.22 -14.57
CA TRP A 62 3.54 5.77 -13.85
C TRP A 62 3.97 7.15 -14.34
N ASN A 63 3.36 7.66 -15.41
CA ASN A 63 3.70 8.95 -15.98
C ASN A 63 3.59 10.10 -14.96
N LEU A 64 2.46 10.22 -14.26
CA LEU A 64 2.24 11.29 -13.27
C LEU A 64 3.11 11.15 -12.01
N PRO A 65 3.25 9.95 -11.38
CA PRO A 65 4.20 9.73 -10.29
C PRO A 65 5.63 10.15 -10.64
N ILE A 66 6.13 9.70 -11.79
CA ILE A 66 7.49 9.98 -12.23
C ILE A 66 7.65 11.47 -12.52
N ALA A 67 6.68 12.09 -13.19
CA ALA A 67 6.71 13.53 -13.46
C ALA A 67 6.73 14.37 -12.17
N PHE A 68 5.96 13.98 -11.15
CA PHE A 68 5.98 14.63 -9.84
C PHE A 68 7.34 14.51 -9.16
N ILE A 69 7.91 13.30 -9.11
CA ILE A 69 9.22 13.04 -8.50
C ILE A 69 10.32 13.79 -9.28
N ALA A 70 10.31 13.73 -10.60
CA ALA A 70 11.27 14.40 -11.47
C ALA A 70 11.23 15.92 -11.27
N THR A 71 10.04 16.51 -11.20
CA THR A 71 9.83 17.93 -10.90
C THR A 71 10.47 18.28 -9.55
N ILE A 72 10.17 17.53 -8.48
CA ILE A 72 10.73 17.78 -7.15
C ILE A 72 12.26 17.69 -7.15
N LEU A 73 12.82 16.67 -7.78
CA LEU A 73 14.27 16.47 -7.83
C LEU A 73 14.96 17.60 -8.59
N PHE A 74 14.42 17.98 -9.76
CA PHE A 74 14.95 19.06 -10.56
C PHE A 74 14.90 20.41 -9.83
N THR A 75 13.75 20.77 -9.26
CA THR A 75 13.61 22.04 -8.54
C THR A 75 14.44 22.07 -7.28
N ARG A 76 14.62 20.92 -6.61
CA ARG A 76 15.51 20.81 -5.45
C ARG A 76 16.96 21.07 -5.83
N LEU A 77 17.44 20.51 -6.94
CA LEU A 77 18.78 20.79 -7.44
C LEU A 77 18.94 22.26 -7.80
N LEU A 78 17.95 22.84 -8.49
CA LEU A 78 17.95 24.25 -8.87
C LEU A 78 17.99 25.19 -7.65
N PHE A 79 17.07 25.02 -6.69
CA PHE A 79 17.03 25.83 -5.48
C PHE A 79 18.28 25.64 -4.62
N SER A 80 18.79 24.41 -4.50
CA SER A 80 20.05 24.16 -3.78
C SER A 80 21.22 24.87 -4.44
N PHE A 81 21.30 24.85 -5.77
CA PHE A 81 22.35 25.56 -6.52
C PHE A 81 22.29 27.08 -6.29
N ILE A 82 21.09 27.67 -6.39
CA ILE A 82 20.87 29.11 -6.18
C ILE A 82 21.20 29.50 -4.73
N LEU A 83 20.60 28.82 -3.76
CA LEU A 83 20.71 29.19 -2.35
C LEU A 83 22.11 28.91 -1.76
N ASN A 84 22.81 27.87 -2.24
CA ASN A 84 24.19 27.65 -1.85
C ASN A 84 25.14 28.77 -2.31
N ARG A 85 24.82 29.45 -3.42
CA ARG A 85 25.60 30.63 -3.84
C ARG A 85 25.50 31.75 -2.81
N PHE A 86 24.32 31.97 -2.24
CA PHE A 86 24.11 32.98 -1.20
C PHE A 86 24.74 32.56 0.14
N ILE A 87 24.58 31.29 0.55
CA ILE A 87 25.15 30.79 1.81
C ILE A 87 26.69 30.90 1.83
N ARG A 88 27.36 30.69 0.70
CA ARG A 88 28.82 30.82 0.61
C ARG A 88 29.35 32.23 0.90
N HIS A 89 28.51 33.26 0.77
CA HIS A 89 28.87 34.65 1.10
C HIS A 89 28.64 34.99 2.58
N THR A 90 28.06 34.07 3.35
CA THR A 90 27.85 34.26 4.79
C THR A 90 29.15 33.97 5.56
N PRO A 91 29.62 34.88 6.43
CA PRO A 91 30.82 34.65 7.23
C PRO A 91 30.71 33.40 8.11
N ARG A 92 31.82 32.69 8.31
CA ARG A 92 31.87 31.47 9.15
C ARG A 92 31.47 31.76 10.61
N GLU A 93 31.79 32.94 11.10
CA GLU A 93 31.42 33.40 12.46
C GLU A 93 29.91 33.42 12.66
N THR A 94 29.14 33.86 11.65
CA THR A 94 27.68 33.88 11.68
C THR A 94 27.09 32.48 11.80
N HIS A 95 27.72 31.48 11.18
CA HIS A 95 27.29 30.09 11.30
C HIS A 95 27.58 29.51 12.68
N GLN A 96 28.68 29.90 13.32
CA GLN A 96 29.10 29.39 14.63
C GLN A 96 28.48 30.14 15.82
N ALA A 97 27.90 31.32 15.57
CA ALA A 97 27.26 32.14 16.61
C ALA A 97 26.22 31.33 17.40
N THR A 98 26.30 31.41 18.74
CA THR A 98 25.40 30.69 19.66
C THR A 98 23.93 31.00 19.39
N VAL A 99 23.62 32.25 18.99
CA VAL A 99 22.27 32.68 18.62
C VAL A 99 21.79 31.93 17.37
N ASN A 100 22.60 31.85 16.31
CA ASN A 100 22.25 31.08 15.10
C ASN A 100 22.04 29.59 15.43
N ARG A 101 22.89 29.01 16.29
CA ARG A 101 22.73 27.62 16.73
C ARG A 101 21.46 27.39 17.55
N ALA A 102 21.18 28.28 18.51
CA ALA A 102 19.97 28.23 19.32
C ALA A 102 18.70 28.32 18.47
N PHE A 103 18.63 29.28 17.54
CA PHE A 103 17.50 29.38 16.62
C PHE A 103 17.42 28.20 15.64
N GLY A 104 18.52 27.48 15.40
CA GLY A 104 18.54 26.24 14.63
C GLY A 104 17.65 25.13 15.17
N LEU A 105 17.28 25.19 16.46
CA LEU A 105 16.29 24.29 17.05
C LEU A 105 14.92 24.39 16.38
N VAL A 106 14.52 25.57 15.88
CA VAL A 106 13.22 25.79 15.25
C VAL A 106 13.05 25.00 13.94
N PRO A 107 13.89 25.18 12.90
CA PRO A 107 13.80 24.37 11.69
C PRO A 107 14.10 22.89 11.98
N GLY A 108 14.92 22.58 12.99
CA GLY A 108 15.15 21.20 13.46
C GLY A 108 13.88 20.55 14.02
N PHE A 109 13.12 21.26 14.84
CA PHE A 109 11.84 20.79 15.39
C PHE A 109 10.79 20.56 14.30
N ILE A 110 10.66 21.50 13.35
CA ILE A 110 9.72 21.35 12.21
C ILE A 110 10.10 20.11 11.39
N THR A 111 11.38 19.98 11.03
CA THR A 111 11.88 18.83 10.26
C THR A 111 11.67 17.52 11.02
N GLY A 112 11.97 17.49 12.31
CA GLY A 112 11.76 16.35 13.18
C GLY A 112 10.29 15.92 13.26
N THR A 113 9.38 16.88 13.33
CA THR A 113 7.93 16.63 13.35
C THR A 113 7.47 16.01 12.03
N ILE A 114 7.96 16.51 10.90
CA ILE A 114 7.68 15.92 9.57
C ILE A 114 8.18 14.48 9.51
N TYR A 115 9.42 14.21 9.96
CA TYR A 115 9.96 12.85 9.97
C TYR A 115 9.21 11.91 10.91
N ALA A 116 8.84 12.39 12.09
CA ALA A 116 8.01 11.63 13.02
C ALA A 116 6.62 11.33 12.43
N ALA A 117 6.01 12.28 11.70
CA ALA A 117 4.73 12.08 11.04
C ALA A 117 4.83 11.04 9.91
N ILE A 118 5.88 11.09 9.08
CA ILE A 118 6.12 10.08 8.04
C ILE A 118 6.37 8.71 8.66
N ALA A 119 7.18 8.63 9.72
CA ALA A 119 7.44 7.38 10.43
C ALA A 119 6.16 6.80 11.05
N ALA A 120 5.34 7.64 11.69
CA ALA A 120 4.05 7.25 12.23
C ALA A 120 3.10 6.75 11.12
N ALA A 121 3.02 7.45 10.00
CA ALA A 121 2.21 7.03 8.85
C ALA A 121 2.64 5.65 8.36
N LEU A 122 3.95 5.43 8.14
CA LEU A 122 4.47 4.14 7.73
C LEU A 122 4.18 3.03 8.75
N LEU A 123 4.37 3.30 10.04
CA LEU A 123 4.08 2.33 11.11
C LEU A 123 2.59 1.97 11.18
N LEU A 124 1.69 2.92 10.89
CA LEU A 124 0.25 2.70 10.86
C LEU A 124 -0.23 2.04 9.56
N SER A 125 0.45 2.30 8.44
CA SER A 125 0.10 1.78 7.12
C SER A 125 0.69 0.41 6.82
N ILE A 126 1.77 0.01 7.49
CA ILE A 126 2.51 -1.24 7.20
C ILE A 126 2.12 -2.32 8.22
N PRO A 127 1.32 -3.34 7.84
CA PRO A 127 0.86 -4.40 8.73
C PRO A 127 1.91 -5.52 8.88
N MET A 128 3.21 -5.21 8.91
CA MET A 128 4.24 -6.27 8.77
C MET A 128 4.76 -6.85 10.10
N TRP A 129 4.46 -6.24 11.25
CA TRP A 129 5.05 -6.63 12.54
C TRP A 129 3.97 -6.57 13.62
N ASN A 130 3.37 -7.72 13.95
CA ASN A 130 2.19 -7.82 14.83
C ASN A 130 2.35 -7.11 16.20
N GLY A 131 3.57 -7.02 16.75
CA GLY A 131 3.87 -6.27 17.96
C GLY A 131 3.95 -4.75 17.75
N LEU A 132 4.83 -4.30 16.85
CA LEU A 132 5.05 -2.86 16.58
C LEU A 132 3.80 -2.18 16.02
N ALA A 133 3.02 -2.87 15.18
CA ALA A 133 1.78 -2.34 14.60
C ALA A 133 0.67 -2.17 15.66
N ARG A 134 0.68 -2.99 16.74
CA ARG A 134 -0.22 -2.81 17.88
C ARG A 134 0.20 -1.61 18.70
N GLU A 135 1.49 -1.52 19.02
CA GLU A 135 2.03 -0.39 19.78
C GLU A 135 1.87 0.95 19.05
N ALA A 136 2.03 0.98 17.71
CA ALA A 136 1.80 2.17 16.91
C ALA A 136 0.33 2.61 16.96
N ARG A 137 -0.62 1.66 16.91
CA ARG A 137 -2.06 1.95 17.05
C ARG A 137 -2.46 2.39 18.45
N GLU A 138 -1.75 1.94 19.48
CA GLU A 138 -1.96 2.36 20.87
C GLU A 138 -1.22 3.68 21.21
N SER A 139 -0.33 4.16 20.33
CA SER A 139 0.46 5.39 20.55
C SER A 139 -0.41 6.64 20.37
N LYS A 140 -0.40 7.52 21.38
CA LYS A 140 -1.12 8.80 21.32
C LYS A 140 -0.47 9.74 20.30
N ILE A 141 0.86 9.75 20.22
CA ILE A 141 1.61 10.60 19.30
C ILE A 141 1.41 10.13 17.86
N ALA A 142 1.52 8.81 17.61
CA ALA A 142 1.33 8.27 16.28
C ALA A 142 -0.09 8.51 15.75
N ASN A 143 -1.13 8.35 16.58
CA ASN A 143 -2.50 8.67 16.18
C ASN A 143 -2.70 10.18 15.96
N GLY A 144 -2.15 11.03 16.83
CA GLY A 144 -2.22 12.48 16.68
C GLY A 144 -1.58 12.99 15.38
N LEU A 145 -0.40 12.45 15.04
CA LEU A 145 0.27 12.74 13.76
C LEU A 145 -0.42 12.05 12.57
N GLY A 146 -0.96 10.85 12.76
CA GLY A 146 -1.63 10.05 11.72
C GLY A 146 -2.93 10.69 11.21
N ILE A 147 -3.70 11.36 12.07
CA ILE A 147 -4.90 12.13 11.65
C ILE A 147 -4.52 13.24 10.66
N GLN A 148 -3.32 13.82 10.81
CA GLN A 148 -2.80 14.81 9.87
C GLN A 148 -2.34 14.19 8.53
N VAL A 149 -2.46 12.89 8.31
CA VAL A 149 -2.06 12.24 7.03
C VAL A 149 -3.26 12.08 6.09
N GLY A 150 -4.50 12.12 6.58
CA GLY A 150 -5.69 11.94 5.75
C GLY A 150 -5.83 12.98 4.62
N TRP A 151 -5.48 14.25 4.89
CA TRP A 151 -5.49 15.30 3.86
C TRP A 151 -4.35 15.12 2.84
N LEU A 152 -3.24 14.47 3.23
CA LEU A 152 -2.17 14.12 2.29
C LEU A 152 -2.69 13.06 1.32
N ASP A 153 -3.39 12.02 1.80
CA ASP A 153 -3.96 11.00 0.91
C ASP A 153 -4.87 11.62 -0.17
N GLU A 154 -5.74 12.57 0.20
CA GLU A 154 -6.58 13.31 -0.74
C GLU A 154 -5.75 14.08 -1.80
N LYS A 155 -4.63 14.69 -1.41
CA LYS A 155 -3.76 15.46 -2.32
C LYS A 155 -2.86 14.59 -3.19
N PHE A 156 -2.45 13.43 -2.69
CA PHE A 156 -1.53 12.51 -3.38
C PHE A 156 -2.28 11.49 -4.26
N SER A 157 -3.54 11.19 -3.95
CA SER A 157 -4.38 10.24 -4.71
C SER A 157 -4.46 10.55 -6.22
N PRO A 158 -4.62 11.81 -6.68
CA PRO A 158 -4.59 12.13 -8.12
C PRO A 158 -3.26 11.83 -8.82
N ILE A 159 -2.15 11.78 -8.07
CA ILE A 159 -0.81 11.57 -8.61
C ILE A 159 -0.46 10.08 -8.59
N PHE A 160 -0.71 9.40 -7.47
CA PHE A 160 -0.24 8.03 -7.22
C PHE A 160 -1.34 6.97 -7.20
N GLY A 161 -2.62 7.36 -7.11
CA GLY A 161 -3.73 6.45 -6.85
C GLY A 161 -3.94 5.42 -7.96
N GLU A 162 -3.82 5.81 -9.22
CA GLU A 162 -3.96 4.88 -10.35
C GLU A 162 -2.78 3.91 -10.46
N ALA A 163 -1.54 4.41 -10.30
CA ALA A 163 -0.34 3.57 -10.27
C ALA A 163 -0.37 2.57 -9.10
N ALA A 164 -0.85 2.99 -7.93
CA ALA A 164 -1.06 2.11 -6.78
C ALA A 164 -2.13 1.04 -7.08
N LYS A 165 -3.25 1.42 -7.71
CA LYS A 165 -4.30 0.48 -8.14
C LYS A 165 -3.80 -0.51 -9.18
N GLU A 166 -3.05 -0.08 -10.20
CA GLU A 166 -2.51 -1.00 -11.21
C GLU A 166 -1.50 -1.97 -10.59
N THR A 167 -0.67 -1.49 -9.66
CA THR A 167 0.25 -2.37 -8.92
C THR A 167 -0.50 -3.45 -8.14
N VAL A 168 -1.60 -3.08 -7.48
CA VAL A 168 -2.48 -4.03 -6.79
C VAL A 168 -3.18 -4.96 -7.77
N ASN A 169 -3.63 -4.46 -8.93
CA ASN A 169 -4.31 -5.25 -9.96
C ASN A 169 -3.39 -6.20 -10.71
N ARG A 170 -2.12 -5.86 -10.95
CA ARG A 170 -1.13 -6.77 -11.54
C ARG A 170 -0.78 -7.94 -10.63
N ILE A 171 -1.04 -7.81 -9.33
CA ILE A 171 -0.94 -8.92 -8.38
C ILE A 171 -2.20 -9.82 -8.44
N MET A 172 -3.26 -9.41 -9.14
CA MET A 172 -4.51 -10.18 -9.29
C MET A 172 -4.67 -10.76 -10.70
N VAL A 173 -4.79 -12.09 -10.81
CA VAL A 173 -5.06 -12.81 -12.05
C VAL A 173 -6.56 -12.72 -12.32
N LYS A 174 -6.95 -12.34 -13.54
CA LYS A 174 -8.37 -12.19 -13.92
C LYS A 174 -9.07 -13.55 -14.03
N PRO A 175 -10.36 -13.64 -13.66
CA PRO A 175 -11.14 -14.87 -13.88
C PRO A 175 -11.10 -15.28 -15.34
N GLU A 176 -11.11 -16.59 -15.60
CA GLU A 176 -11.18 -17.20 -16.95
C GLU A 176 -9.97 -16.95 -17.85
N THR A 177 -8.85 -16.46 -17.30
CA THR A 177 -7.59 -16.35 -18.04
C THR A 177 -6.62 -17.46 -17.65
N GLU A 178 -5.86 -18.00 -18.61
CA GLU A 178 -4.75 -18.93 -18.37
C GLU A 178 -3.47 -18.22 -17.90
N GLU A 179 -3.57 -16.94 -17.51
CA GLU A 179 -2.41 -16.16 -17.09
C GLU A 179 -1.85 -16.73 -15.78
N THR A 180 -0.54 -16.89 -15.74
CA THR A 180 0.18 -17.41 -14.56
C THR A 180 1.24 -16.42 -14.16
N VAL A 181 1.21 -16.00 -12.90
CA VAL A 181 2.25 -15.16 -12.31
C VAL A 181 3.18 -16.06 -11.50
N GLU A 182 4.46 -16.08 -11.86
CA GLU A 182 5.48 -16.79 -11.08
C GLU A 182 5.80 -15.98 -9.81
N LEU A 183 5.54 -16.59 -8.65
CA LEU A 183 5.94 -16.04 -7.37
C LEU A 183 7.38 -16.49 -7.16
N HIS A 184 8.33 -15.57 -7.25
CA HIS A 184 9.76 -15.83 -7.02
C HIS A 184 10.11 -16.17 -5.54
N TYR A 185 9.16 -16.79 -4.83
CA TYR A 185 9.23 -17.25 -3.45
C TYR A 185 8.20 -18.35 -3.22
N THR A 186 8.45 -19.20 -2.23
CA THR A 186 7.54 -20.28 -1.81
C THR A 186 7.26 -20.19 -0.31
N VAL A 187 6.08 -20.60 0.12
CA VAL A 187 5.69 -20.66 1.54
C VAL A 187 5.10 -22.04 1.83
N ASN A 188 5.82 -22.87 2.60
CA ASN A 188 5.42 -24.25 2.88
C ASN A 188 4.59 -24.40 4.17
N ASP A 189 4.65 -23.41 5.06
CA ASP A 189 4.02 -23.38 6.38
C ASP A 189 2.92 -22.32 6.48
N ALA A 190 2.30 -21.98 5.35
CA ALA A 190 1.22 -21.00 5.31
C ALA A 190 0.04 -21.46 6.19
N THR A 191 -0.42 -20.56 7.06
CA THR A 191 -1.44 -20.90 8.06
C THR A 191 -2.82 -20.50 7.59
N ALA A 192 -3.79 -21.42 7.62
CA ALA A 192 -5.18 -21.07 7.29
C ALA A 192 -5.76 -20.08 8.30
N ARG A 193 -6.58 -19.13 7.83
CA ARG A 193 -7.17 -18.05 8.65
C ARG A 193 -8.71 -18.06 8.62
N PRO A 194 -9.36 -18.98 9.36
CA PRO A 194 -10.82 -19.05 9.43
C PRO A 194 -11.50 -17.76 9.91
N ASP A 195 -10.80 -17.00 10.77
CA ASP A 195 -11.25 -15.70 11.26
C ASP A 195 -11.33 -14.64 10.14
N LEU A 196 -10.40 -14.68 9.18
CA LEU A 196 -10.41 -13.80 8.02
C LEU A 196 -11.38 -14.28 6.95
N GLU A 197 -11.58 -15.59 6.80
CA GLU A 197 -12.58 -16.16 5.88
C GLU A 197 -13.99 -15.71 6.27
N ALA A 198 -14.32 -15.75 7.56
CA ALA A 198 -15.60 -15.24 8.07
C ALA A 198 -15.77 -13.73 7.80
N GLN A 199 -14.71 -12.93 8.00
CA GLN A 199 -14.73 -11.50 7.69
C GLN A 199 -14.89 -11.24 6.19
N MET A 200 -14.23 -12.03 5.33
CA MET A 200 -14.37 -11.92 3.87
C MET A 200 -15.80 -12.18 3.44
N LEU A 201 -16.46 -13.19 4.02
CA LEU A 201 -17.86 -13.48 3.75
C LEU A 201 -18.76 -12.29 4.12
N THR A 202 -18.51 -11.63 5.27
CA THR A 202 -19.22 -10.42 5.67
C THR A 202 -19.04 -9.29 4.66
N LEU A 203 -17.81 -9.05 4.18
CA LEU A 203 -17.51 -8.03 3.18
C LEU A 203 -18.24 -8.31 1.85
N VAL A 204 -18.12 -9.54 1.34
CA VAL A 204 -18.79 -10.00 0.11
C VAL A 204 -20.30 -9.84 0.21
N ASN A 205 -20.91 -10.31 1.30
CA ASN A 205 -22.35 -10.20 1.50
C ASN A 205 -22.80 -8.74 1.72
N GLY A 206 -21.95 -7.89 2.30
CA GLY A 206 -22.18 -6.45 2.35
C GLY A 206 -22.32 -5.84 0.96
N GLU A 207 -21.43 -6.19 0.02
CA GLU A 207 -21.51 -5.69 -1.36
C GLU A 207 -22.72 -6.23 -2.13
N ARG A 208 -23.12 -7.48 -1.88
CA ARG A 208 -24.32 -8.08 -2.47
C ARG A 208 -25.61 -7.43 -1.97
N THR A 209 -25.76 -7.31 -0.66
CA THR A 209 -26.96 -6.74 -0.03
C THR A 209 -27.16 -5.26 -0.35
N LYS A 210 -26.09 -4.45 -0.42
CA LYS A 210 -26.13 -3.06 -0.91
C LYS A 210 -26.76 -2.92 -2.30
N ARG A 211 -26.74 -3.97 -3.11
CA ARG A 211 -27.26 -4.00 -4.50
C ARG A 211 -28.51 -4.86 -4.65
N GLY A 212 -29.11 -5.30 -3.55
CA GLY A 212 -30.34 -6.11 -3.56
C GLY A 212 -30.14 -7.58 -3.90
N PHE A 213 -28.90 -8.08 -3.95
CA PHE A 213 -28.64 -9.50 -4.17
C PHE A 213 -28.73 -10.29 -2.88
N ALA A 214 -29.18 -11.54 -2.97
CA ALA A 214 -29.22 -12.47 -1.84
C ALA A 214 -27.80 -12.77 -1.32
N PRO A 215 -27.60 -12.84 0.02
CA PRO A 215 -26.31 -13.20 0.59
C PRO A 215 -25.93 -14.64 0.26
N LEU A 216 -24.65 -14.88 0.02
CA LEU A 216 -24.07 -16.20 -0.18
C LEU A 216 -23.96 -16.93 1.16
N ARG A 217 -24.20 -18.24 1.13
CA ARG A 217 -23.99 -19.12 2.28
C ARG A 217 -22.62 -19.76 2.20
N LEU A 218 -21.88 -19.76 3.32
CA LEU A 218 -20.60 -20.44 3.39
C LEU A 218 -20.77 -21.93 3.07
N ASP A 219 -19.84 -22.47 2.29
CA ASP A 219 -19.78 -23.87 1.92
C ASP A 219 -18.46 -24.49 2.40
N PRO A 220 -18.51 -25.37 3.42
CA PRO A 220 -17.30 -25.99 3.97
C PRO A 220 -16.53 -26.88 2.98
N GLN A 221 -17.20 -27.50 2.01
CA GLN A 221 -16.53 -28.33 1.00
C GLN A 221 -15.76 -27.44 0.02
N LEU A 222 -16.39 -26.38 -0.47
CA LEU A 222 -15.70 -25.39 -1.31
C LEU A 222 -14.57 -24.69 -0.56
N THR A 223 -14.74 -24.46 0.75
CA THR A 223 -13.68 -23.87 1.60
C THR A 223 -12.44 -24.75 1.63
N GLN A 224 -12.59 -26.08 1.68
CA GLN A 224 -11.45 -27.00 1.61
C GLN A 224 -10.75 -26.94 0.25
N VAL A 225 -11.50 -26.89 -0.85
CA VAL A 225 -10.95 -26.73 -2.21
C VAL A 225 -10.17 -25.42 -2.32
N ALA A 226 -10.77 -24.31 -1.86
CA ALA A 226 -10.15 -23.00 -1.88
C ALA A 226 -8.87 -22.95 -1.04
N ARG A 227 -8.87 -23.53 0.17
CA ARG A 227 -7.67 -23.61 1.02
C ARG A 227 -6.58 -24.46 0.38
N ALA A 228 -6.94 -25.60 -0.21
CA ALA A 228 -5.98 -26.47 -0.89
C ALA A 228 -5.30 -25.71 -2.05
N HIS A 229 -6.06 -25.01 -2.88
CA HIS A 229 -5.51 -24.23 -3.99
C HIS A 229 -4.63 -23.07 -3.52
N SER A 230 -5.07 -22.30 -2.51
CA SER A 230 -4.26 -21.24 -1.93
C SER A 230 -2.96 -21.75 -1.28
N SER A 231 -3.00 -22.91 -0.60
CA SER A 231 -1.81 -23.55 -0.05
C SER A 231 -0.86 -24.01 -1.15
N ASP A 232 -1.40 -24.54 -2.23
CA ASP A 232 -0.64 -25.06 -3.36
C ASP A 232 0.08 -23.95 -4.14
N MET A 233 -0.61 -22.84 -4.42
CA MET A 233 -0.03 -21.63 -5.01
C MET A 233 1.17 -21.12 -4.21
N PHE A 234 1.06 -21.10 -2.88
CA PHE A 234 2.18 -20.73 -2.02
C PHE A 234 3.32 -21.75 -1.99
N ALA A 235 3.00 -23.04 -1.86
CA ALA A 235 4.02 -24.09 -1.76
C ALA A 235 4.83 -24.20 -3.06
N ARG A 236 4.20 -23.97 -4.21
CA ARG A 236 4.82 -24.12 -5.54
C ARG A 236 5.20 -22.81 -6.22
N GLY A 237 5.00 -21.67 -5.55
CA GLY A 237 5.48 -20.37 -6.02
C GLY A 237 4.81 -19.88 -7.30
N TYR A 238 3.49 -20.02 -7.39
CA TYR A 238 2.74 -19.52 -8.54
C TYR A 238 1.41 -18.89 -8.11
N PHE A 239 0.85 -18.05 -8.96
CA PHE A 239 -0.46 -17.46 -8.75
C PHE A 239 -1.26 -17.52 -10.05
N SER A 240 -2.26 -18.40 -10.10
CA SER A 240 -3.11 -18.65 -11.27
C SER A 240 -4.39 -19.41 -10.91
N HIS A 241 -5.41 -19.30 -11.76
CA HIS A 241 -6.61 -20.15 -11.73
C HIS A 241 -6.29 -21.62 -12.05
N TYR A 242 -5.21 -21.86 -12.79
CA TYR A 242 -4.78 -23.18 -13.20
C TYR A 242 -3.60 -23.64 -12.36
N THR A 243 -3.62 -24.91 -11.97
CA THR A 243 -2.42 -25.55 -11.44
C THR A 243 -1.34 -25.68 -12.53
N PRO A 244 -0.04 -25.91 -12.20
CA PRO A 244 1.00 -26.26 -13.17
C PRO A 244 0.63 -27.45 -14.06
N GLU A 245 -0.20 -28.37 -13.56
CA GLU A 245 -0.76 -29.50 -14.31
C GLU A 245 -1.93 -29.11 -15.22
N ARG A 246 -2.28 -27.82 -15.28
CA ARG A 246 -3.42 -27.22 -16.01
C ARG A 246 -4.80 -27.69 -15.52
N THR A 247 -4.90 -28.17 -14.28
CA THR A 247 -6.18 -28.42 -13.61
C THR A 247 -6.86 -27.08 -13.31
N ASP A 248 -8.07 -26.90 -13.83
CA ASP A 248 -8.88 -25.69 -13.65
C ASP A 248 -9.68 -25.73 -12.31
N PRO A 249 -10.34 -24.62 -11.91
CA PRO A 249 -11.11 -24.58 -10.66
C PRO A 249 -12.26 -25.57 -10.60
N PHE A 250 -12.91 -25.82 -11.73
CA PHE A 250 -14.08 -26.68 -11.84
C PHE A 250 -13.69 -28.15 -11.73
N ASP A 251 -12.53 -28.53 -12.25
CA ASP A 251 -11.95 -29.85 -12.10
C ASP A 251 -11.54 -30.09 -10.64
N ARG A 252 -10.98 -29.10 -9.95
CA ARG A 252 -10.72 -29.17 -8.50
C ARG A 252 -12.01 -29.37 -7.71
N MET A 253 -13.09 -28.65 -8.03
CA MET A 253 -14.40 -28.85 -7.40
C MET A 253 -14.97 -30.25 -7.65
N LYS A 254 -14.93 -30.74 -8.90
CA LYS A 254 -15.41 -32.09 -9.25
C LYS A 254 -14.61 -33.19 -8.55
N ALA A 255 -13.29 -33.05 -8.49
CA ALA A 255 -12.42 -34.00 -7.79
C ALA A 255 -12.74 -34.08 -6.29
N ALA A 256 -13.20 -32.97 -5.69
CA ALA A 256 -13.71 -32.92 -4.32
C ALA A 256 -15.17 -33.41 -4.16
N GLY A 257 -15.79 -33.93 -5.22
CA GLY A 257 -17.17 -34.42 -5.20
C GLY A 257 -18.24 -33.32 -5.16
N ILE A 258 -17.89 -32.08 -5.53
CA ILE A 258 -18.81 -30.94 -5.49
C ILE A 258 -19.59 -30.85 -6.79
N THR A 259 -20.92 -30.84 -6.68
CA THR A 259 -21.84 -30.69 -7.80
C THR A 259 -22.29 -29.23 -7.95
N PHE A 260 -22.30 -28.73 -9.19
CA PHE A 260 -22.76 -27.39 -9.54
C PHE A 260 -23.24 -27.35 -10.99
N THR A 261 -24.13 -26.41 -11.33
CA THR A 261 -24.48 -26.08 -12.72
C THR A 261 -23.80 -24.81 -13.19
N THR A 262 -23.51 -23.90 -12.24
CA THR A 262 -22.70 -22.71 -12.47
C THR A 262 -21.75 -22.54 -11.29
N ALA A 263 -20.51 -22.19 -11.59
CA ALA A 263 -19.47 -21.95 -10.62
C ALA A 263 -18.54 -20.83 -11.12
N GLY A 264 -17.72 -20.29 -10.23
CA GLY A 264 -16.71 -19.32 -10.57
C GLY A 264 -15.61 -19.28 -9.52
N GLU A 265 -14.45 -18.74 -9.88
CA GLU A 265 -13.34 -18.52 -8.96
C GLU A 265 -12.90 -17.06 -8.99
N ASN A 266 -12.57 -16.51 -7.82
CA ASN A 266 -11.75 -15.33 -7.71
C ASN A 266 -10.48 -15.63 -6.92
N LEU A 267 -9.37 -15.05 -7.35
CA LEU A 267 -8.09 -15.12 -6.66
C LEU A 267 -7.62 -13.72 -6.25
N ALA A 268 -7.04 -13.62 -5.06
CA ALA A 268 -6.36 -12.41 -4.62
C ALA A 268 -5.11 -12.76 -3.82
N LEU A 269 -4.07 -11.97 -4.02
CA LEU A 269 -2.85 -12.00 -3.23
C LEU A 269 -2.58 -10.58 -2.73
N GLY A 270 -2.44 -10.41 -1.41
CA GLY A 270 -2.27 -9.06 -0.87
C GLY A 270 -1.96 -9.00 0.62
N ARG A 271 -1.56 -7.81 1.08
CA ARG A 271 -1.08 -7.59 2.46
C ARG A 271 -2.15 -7.69 3.53
N THR A 272 -3.38 -7.32 3.19
CA THR A 272 -4.50 -7.33 4.13
C THR A 272 -5.76 -7.82 3.45
N LEU A 273 -6.69 -8.31 4.27
CA LEU A 273 -8.01 -8.73 3.80
C LEU A 273 -8.73 -7.59 3.06
N LYS A 274 -8.63 -6.36 3.57
CA LYS A 274 -9.24 -5.17 2.98
C LYS A 274 -8.70 -4.90 1.57
N ILE A 275 -7.37 -4.90 1.40
CA ILE A 275 -6.72 -4.67 0.10
C ILE A 275 -7.17 -5.74 -0.90
N CYS A 276 -7.21 -7.01 -0.48
CA CYS A 276 -7.66 -8.10 -1.35
C CYS A 276 -9.12 -7.90 -1.77
N HIS A 277 -10.02 -7.64 -0.82
CA HIS A 277 -11.43 -7.43 -1.12
C HIS A 277 -11.68 -6.21 -2.03
N GLU A 278 -11.04 -5.08 -1.75
CA GLU A 278 -11.14 -3.87 -2.58
C GLU A 278 -10.57 -4.12 -3.99
N GLY A 279 -9.47 -4.86 -4.08
CA GLY A 279 -8.89 -5.30 -5.34
C GLY A 279 -9.87 -6.10 -6.20
N LEU A 280 -10.50 -7.12 -5.61
CA LEU A 280 -11.53 -7.93 -6.28
C LEU A 280 -12.72 -7.07 -6.72
N MET A 281 -13.16 -6.11 -5.91
CA MET A 281 -14.30 -5.24 -6.25
C MET A 281 -13.97 -4.18 -7.32
N ASN A 282 -12.69 -3.81 -7.47
CA ASN A 282 -12.23 -2.87 -8.49
C ASN A 282 -11.93 -3.55 -9.84
N SER A 283 -11.81 -4.88 -9.86
CA SER A 283 -11.66 -5.67 -11.08
C SER A 283 -13.04 -6.06 -11.65
N PRO A 284 -13.37 -5.68 -12.91
CA PRO A 284 -14.69 -5.98 -13.48
C PRO A 284 -15.05 -7.48 -13.48
N GLY A 285 -14.11 -8.36 -13.80
CA GLY A 285 -14.34 -9.82 -13.83
C GLY A 285 -14.60 -10.40 -12.44
N HIS A 286 -13.74 -10.08 -11.47
CA HIS A 286 -13.89 -10.59 -10.10
C HIS A 286 -15.16 -10.05 -9.42
N LYS A 287 -15.47 -8.77 -9.65
CA LYS A 287 -16.71 -8.15 -9.21
C LYS A 287 -17.94 -8.81 -9.80
N ALA A 288 -17.89 -9.20 -11.08
CA ALA A 288 -18.99 -9.92 -11.74
C ALA A 288 -19.29 -11.25 -11.02
N ASN A 289 -18.25 -12.01 -10.64
CA ASN A 289 -18.42 -13.22 -9.82
C ASN A 289 -19.05 -12.93 -8.46
N ILE A 290 -18.53 -11.94 -7.71
CA ILE A 290 -19.07 -11.56 -6.38
C ILE A 290 -20.55 -11.17 -6.45
N LEU A 291 -20.96 -10.49 -7.52
CA LEU A 291 -22.32 -9.97 -7.70
C LEU A 291 -23.20 -10.87 -8.57
N ASN A 292 -22.74 -12.06 -8.97
CA ASN A 292 -23.52 -12.95 -9.81
C ASN A 292 -24.74 -13.48 -9.02
N PRO A 293 -25.97 -13.21 -9.48
CA PRO A 293 -27.18 -13.65 -8.79
C PRO A 293 -27.42 -15.16 -8.88
N SER A 294 -26.76 -15.87 -9.81
CA SER A 294 -26.87 -17.31 -9.97
C SER A 294 -26.14 -18.10 -8.88
N PHE A 295 -25.24 -17.46 -8.13
CA PHE A 295 -24.53 -18.11 -7.01
C PHE A 295 -25.31 -18.00 -5.70
N GLY A 296 -25.37 -19.11 -4.96
CA GLY A 296 -25.96 -19.22 -3.63
C GLY A 296 -24.98 -19.67 -2.53
N ARG A 297 -23.82 -20.20 -2.94
CA ARG A 297 -22.80 -20.80 -2.06
C ARG A 297 -21.42 -20.20 -2.34
N LEU A 298 -20.61 -20.10 -1.29
CA LEU A 298 -19.24 -19.57 -1.36
C LEU A 298 -18.31 -20.36 -0.44
N GLY A 299 -17.21 -20.88 -0.96
CA GLY A 299 -16.05 -21.31 -0.18
C GLY A 299 -14.97 -20.25 -0.21
N ILE A 300 -14.30 -20.01 0.91
CA ILE A 300 -13.23 -19.01 1.00
C ILE A 300 -12.03 -19.70 1.65
N GLY A 301 -10.91 -19.74 0.95
CA GLY A 301 -9.63 -20.19 1.50
C GLY A 301 -8.71 -19.00 1.66
N ILE A 302 -8.25 -18.74 2.90
CA ILE A 302 -7.26 -17.70 3.17
C ILE A 302 -6.06 -18.32 3.88
N LEU A 303 -4.90 -18.25 3.24
CA LEU A 303 -3.63 -18.73 3.75
C LEU A 303 -2.74 -17.53 4.06
N ASP A 304 -2.18 -17.49 5.28
CA ASP A 304 -1.29 -16.44 5.75
C ASP A 304 0.16 -16.89 5.56
N GLY A 305 0.85 -16.25 4.61
CA GLY A 305 2.26 -16.45 4.34
C GLY A 305 3.17 -15.44 5.05
N GLY A 306 2.69 -14.78 6.10
CA GLY A 306 3.46 -13.83 6.91
C GLY A 306 3.93 -12.63 6.09
N ILE A 307 5.25 -12.51 5.88
CA ILE A 307 5.84 -11.40 5.11
C ILE A 307 5.48 -11.42 3.63
N TYR A 308 4.88 -12.51 3.13
CA TYR A 308 4.43 -12.62 1.75
C TYR A 308 2.93 -12.25 1.57
N GLY A 309 2.20 -12.09 2.68
CA GLY A 309 0.79 -11.67 2.69
C GLY A 309 -0.20 -12.82 2.70
N LEU A 310 -1.46 -12.50 2.36
CA LEU A 310 -2.57 -13.43 2.32
C LEU A 310 -2.78 -13.93 0.88
N MET A 311 -2.77 -15.24 0.70
CA MET A 311 -3.25 -15.91 -0.51
C MET A 311 -4.73 -16.26 -0.33
N ILE A 312 -5.57 -15.81 -1.25
CA ILE A 312 -7.03 -15.96 -1.15
C ILE A 312 -7.59 -16.59 -2.41
N SER A 313 -8.37 -17.66 -2.21
CA SER A 313 -9.24 -18.24 -3.22
C SER A 313 -10.70 -18.12 -2.77
N GLN A 314 -11.57 -17.64 -3.65
CA GLN A 314 -13.03 -17.65 -3.47
C GLN A 314 -13.66 -18.54 -4.52
N GLU A 315 -14.36 -19.57 -4.07
CA GLU A 315 -14.97 -20.58 -4.93
C GLU A 315 -16.49 -20.45 -4.83
N PHE A 316 -17.17 -20.16 -5.93
CA PHE A 316 -18.60 -19.88 -5.99
C PHE A 316 -19.36 -21.04 -6.65
N ARG A 317 -20.59 -21.32 -6.19
CA ARG A 317 -21.55 -22.18 -6.89
C ARG A 317 -23.01 -21.78 -6.65
N ASN A 318 -23.93 -22.28 -7.46
CA ASN A 318 -25.38 -22.15 -7.23
C ASN A 318 -25.87 -22.89 -5.98
#